data_AF-A0A915ZXC8-F1
#
_entry.id   AF-A0A915ZXC8-F1
#
_cell.length_a   1.000
_cell.length_b   1.000
_cell.length_c   1.000
_cell.angle_alpha   90.00
_cell.angle_beta   90.00
_cell.angle_gamma   90.00
#
_symmetry.space_group_name_H-M   'P 1'
#
loop_
_entity.id
_entity.type
_entity.pdbx_description
1 polymer ?
#
loop_
_entity_poly.entity_id
_entity_poly.type
_entity_poly.pdbx_seq_one_letter_code
_entity_poly.pdbx_strand_id
1 'polypeptide(L)'
;MLRELPNDDGMQNMRNTNDLASLIKLLKDKEPYREETNKDVFTKSEIYRFPKTYGITDFRLVFACGDSVFWLEDHGVIYFWSRIDDSMIRGGGNLEEALKNYLFNQEKLCYVDEITRELVPINAYDKEAEEWVNSIDVTKIS
;
A
#
# COMPACT_ATOMS: atom_id res chain seq x y z
N MET A 1 -5.76 19.98 46.74
CA MET A 1 -5.97 18.71 46.01
C MET A 1 -5.83 18.99 44.53
N LEU A 2 -4.68 18.68 43.94
CA LEU A 2 -4.47 18.74 42.50
C LEU A 2 -5.13 17.50 41.89
N ARG A 3 -6.15 17.68 41.06
CA ARG A 3 -6.70 16.60 40.23
C ARG A 3 -5.74 16.40 39.06
N GLU A 4 -5.18 15.20 38.97
CA GLU A 4 -4.46 14.74 37.79
C GLU A 4 -5.39 14.77 36.58
N LEU A 5 -4.91 15.33 35.47
CA LEU A 5 -5.61 15.32 34.18
C LEU A 5 -5.60 13.90 33.63
N PRO A 6 -6.70 13.42 33.02
CA PRO A 6 -6.69 12.12 32.34
C PRO A 6 -5.77 12.22 31.12
N ASN A 7 -4.94 11.19 30.96
CA ASN A 7 -3.93 11.03 29.92
C ASN A 7 -4.43 11.36 28.49
N ASP A 8 -3.59 12.04 27.71
CA ASP A 8 -3.75 12.48 26.31
C ASP A 8 -4.08 11.35 25.30
N ASP A 9 -3.97 10.10 25.72
CA ASP A 9 -4.18 8.91 24.88
C ASP A 9 -5.62 8.81 24.31
N GLY A 10 -6.63 9.23 25.08
CA GLY A 10 -8.02 9.22 24.60
C GLY A 10 -8.30 10.25 23.49
N MET A 11 -7.60 11.38 23.50
CA MET A 11 -7.80 12.47 22.54
C MET A 11 -7.05 12.21 21.23
N GLN A 12 -5.86 11.61 21.30
CA GLN A 12 -5.10 11.16 20.13
C GLN A 12 -5.81 9.99 19.42
N ASN A 13 -6.30 8.99 20.15
CA ASN A 13 -7.03 7.87 19.55
C ASN A 13 -8.31 8.33 18.82
N MET A 14 -9.09 9.26 19.41
CA MET A 14 -10.28 9.80 18.75
C MET A 14 -9.95 10.63 17.49
N ARG A 15 -8.86 11.40 17.52
CA ARG A 15 -8.41 12.19 16.37
C ARG A 15 -7.87 11.29 15.25
N ASN A 16 -7.14 10.25 15.60
CA ASN A 16 -6.62 9.23 14.67
C ASN A 16 -7.74 8.38 14.07
N THR A 17 -8.77 8.01 14.83
CA THR A 17 -9.94 7.29 14.27
C THR A 17 -10.74 8.16 13.31
N ASN A 18 -10.86 9.46 13.59
CA ASN A 18 -11.51 10.40 12.68
C ASN A 18 -10.68 10.62 11.40
N ASP A 19 -9.34 10.62 11.51
CA ASP A 19 -8.43 10.69 10.36
C ASP A 19 -8.54 9.41 9.51
N LEU A 20 -8.48 8.23 10.13
CA LEU A 20 -8.57 6.94 9.45
C LEU A 20 -9.93 6.75 8.74
N ALA A 21 -11.04 7.06 9.41
CA ALA A 21 -12.37 6.96 8.80
C ALA A 21 -12.51 7.92 7.60
N SER A 22 -11.91 9.11 7.69
CA SER A 22 -11.89 10.08 6.58
C SER A 22 -11.06 9.58 5.41
N LEU A 23 -9.90 8.95 5.67
CA LEU A 23 -9.06 8.34 4.64
C LEU A 23 -9.76 7.17 3.95
N ILE A 24 -10.42 6.29 4.71
CA ILE A 24 -11.18 5.17 4.15
C ILE A 24 -12.34 5.68 3.30
N LYS A 25 -13.06 6.71 3.76
CA LYS A 25 -14.10 7.35 2.96
C LYS A 25 -13.54 7.89 1.64
N LEU A 26 -12.42 8.62 1.71
CA LEU A 26 -11.78 9.17 0.52
C LEU A 26 -11.32 8.08 -0.46
N LEU A 27 -10.83 6.94 0.04
CA LEU A 27 -10.50 5.78 -0.78
C LEU A 27 -11.73 5.27 -1.55
N LYS A 28 -12.85 5.09 -0.85
CA LYS A 28 -14.12 4.61 -1.43
C LYS A 28 -14.78 5.62 -2.37
N ASP A 29 -14.50 6.91 -2.19
CA ASP A 29 -14.97 7.99 -3.07
C ASP A 29 -14.16 8.05 -4.39
N LYS A 30 -12.86 7.66 -4.37
CA LYS A 30 -12.00 7.62 -5.57
C LYS A 30 -12.28 6.40 -6.45
N GLU A 31 -12.39 5.24 -5.83
CA GLU A 31 -12.52 3.95 -6.50
C GLU A 31 -13.50 3.07 -5.72
N PRO A 32 -14.20 2.11 -6.35
CA PRO A 32 -15.25 1.31 -5.73
C PRO A 32 -14.71 0.22 -4.78
N TYR A 33 -13.84 0.61 -3.85
CA TYR A 33 -13.35 -0.24 -2.79
C TYR A 33 -14.48 -0.58 -1.81
N ARG A 34 -14.53 -1.85 -1.43
CA ARG A 34 -15.36 -2.34 -0.32
C ARG A 34 -14.48 -3.00 0.72
N GLU A 35 -14.94 -3.01 1.95
CA GLU A 35 -14.39 -3.92 2.96
C GLU A 35 -14.64 -5.35 2.51
N GLU A 36 -13.60 -6.17 2.57
CA GLU A 36 -13.68 -7.56 2.18
C GLU A 36 -12.84 -8.35 3.16
N THR A 37 -13.43 -9.42 3.71
CA THR A 37 -12.72 -10.33 4.63
C THR A 37 -12.77 -11.76 4.13
N ASN A 38 -13.57 -12.03 3.09
CA ASN A 38 -13.69 -13.36 2.53
C ASN A 38 -12.50 -13.68 1.63
N LYS A 39 -11.63 -14.58 2.09
CA LYS A 39 -10.47 -15.04 1.31
C LYS A 39 -10.83 -15.94 0.13
N ASP A 40 -12.08 -16.40 0.01
CA ASP A 40 -12.55 -17.23 -1.11
C ASP A 40 -12.54 -16.48 -2.45
N VAL A 41 -12.37 -15.16 -2.42
CA VAL A 41 -12.14 -14.34 -3.63
C VAL A 41 -10.80 -14.65 -4.32
N PHE A 42 -9.88 -15.32 -3.63
CA PHE A 42 -8.60 -15.74 -4.18
C PHE A 42 -8.64 -17.17 -4.71
N THR A 43 -7.99 -17.36 -5.85
CA THR A 43 -7.70 -18.68 -6.38
C THR A 43 -6.68 -19.41 -5.50
N LYS A 44 -6.68 -20.74 -5.56
CA LYS A 44 -5.66 -21.55 -4.86
C LYS A 44 -4.23 -21.21 -5.30
N SER A 45 -4.04 -20.83 -6.56
CA SER A 45 -2.75 -20.38 -7.09
C SER A 45 -2.28 -19.07 -6.46
N GLU A 46 -3.17 -18.10 -6.27
CA GLU A 46 -2.83 -16.83 -5.60
C GLU A 46 -2.47 -17.07 -4.13
N ILE A 47 -3.30 -17.84 -3.41
CA ILE A 47 -3.05 -18.20 -2.01
C ILE A 47 -1.69 -18.91 -1.84
N TYR A 48 -1.29 -19.75 -2.80
CA TYR A 48 0.03 -20.39 -2.78
C TYR A 48 1.17 -19.45 -3.20
N ARG A 49 0.91 -18.50 -4.10
CA ARG A 49 1.90 -17.54 -4.59
C ARG A 49 2.30 -16.55 -3.50
N PHE A 50 1.36 -16.05 -2.70
CA PHE A 50 1.64 -15.03 -1.67
C PHE A 50 2.78 -15.39 -0.70
N PRO A 51 2.78 -16.57 -0.04
CA PRO A 51 3.87 -16.94 0.85
C PRO A 51 5.15 -17.30 0.08
N LYS A 52 5.02 -17.94 -1.09
CA LYS A 52 6.17 -18.44 -1.86
C LYS A 52 6.97 -17.31 -2.50
N THR A 53 6.28 -16.39 -3.15
CA THR A 53 6.89 -15.29 -3.90
C THR A 53 7.16 -14.11 -2.96
N TYR A 54 6.14 -13.65 -2.23
CA TYR A 54 6.21 -12.39 -1.50
C TYR A 54 6.46 -12.54 0.00
N GLY A 55 6.50 -13.77 0.54
CA GLY A 55 6.70 -14.01 1.97
C GLY A 55 5.49 -13.65 2.84
N ILE A 56 4.31 -13.44 2.23
CA ILE A 56 3.06 -13.07 2.90
C ILE A 56 2.36 -14.37 3.33
N THR A 57 2.35 -14.67 4.63
CA THR A 57 2.04 -16.02 5.12
C THR A 57 0.76 -16.14 5.94
N ASP A 58 0.37 -15.09 6.67
CA ASP A 58 -0.82 -15.08 7.51
C ASP A 58 -1.65 -13.81 7.28
N PHE A 59 -1.88 -13.51 6.01
CA PHE A 59 -2.51 -12.26 5.64
C PHE A 59 -3.99 -12.21 6.00
N ARG A 60 -4.53 -11.03 6.20
CA ARG A 60 -5.96 -10.71 6.26
C ARG A 60 -6.33 -9.87 5.05
N LEU A 61 -7.45 -10.18 4.41
CA LEU A 61 -8.02 -9.29 3.42
C LEU A 61 -8.71 -8.13 4.14
N VAL A 62 -8.45 -6.90 3.67
CA VAL A 62 -8.97 -5.65 4.27
C VAL A 62 -9.93 -4.97 3.30
N PHE A 63 -9.50 -4.76 2.06
CA PHE A 63 -10.31 -4.14 1.02
C PHE A 63 -10.20 -4.88 -0.30
N ALA A 64 -11.23 -4.78 -1.13
CA ALA A 64 -11.23 -5.21 -2.51
C ALA A 64 -11.85 -4.13 -3.40
N CYS A 65 -11.21 -3.84 -4.54
CA CYS A 65 -11.80 -3.07 -5.64
C CYS A 65 -12.14 -4.04 -6.77
N GLY A 66 -13.44 -4.31 -6.93
CA GLY A 66 -13.93 -5.36 -7.83
C GLY A 66 -13.29 -6.71 -7.52
N ASP A 67 -12.77 -7.35 -8.58
CA ASP A 67 -12.01 -8.60 -8.55
C ASP A 67 -10.54 -8.40 -8.99
N SER A 68 -10.06 -7.14 -8.93
CA SER A 68 -8.78 -6.74 -9.55
C SER A 68 -7.73 -6.35 -8.54
N VAL A 69 -8.07 -5.57 -7.51
CA VAL A 69 -7.11 -5.05 -6.53
C VAL A 69 -7.55 -5.38 -5.12
N PHE A 70 -6.64 -5.93 -4.33
CA PHE A 70 -6.91 -6.42 -2.98
C PHE A 70 -5.88 -5.87 -1.99
N TRP A 71 -6.34 -5.39 -0.84
CA TRP A 71 -5.50 -4.90 0.23
C TRP A 71 -5.31 -6.00 1.26
N LEU A 72 -4.09 -6.47 1.43
CA LEU A 72 -3.72 -7.56 2.32
C LEU A 72 -2.96 -6.97 3.52
N GLU A 73 -3.32 -7.37 4.73
CA GLU A 73 -2.56 -7.06 5.96
C GLU A 73 -1.82 -8.30 6.41
N ASP A 74 -0.50 -8.25 6.55
CA ASP A 74 0.33 -9.34 7.07
C ASP A 74 1.24 -8.79 8.17
N HIS A 75 1.00 -9.22 9.41
CA HIS A 75 1.73 -8.77 10.61
C HIS A 75 1.79 -7.23 10.79
N GLY A 76 0.69 -6.55 10.48
CA GLY A 76 0.52 -5.10 10.53
C GLY A 76 0.88 -4.39 9.23
N VAL A 77 1.70 -4.98 8.37
CA VAL A 77 2.12 -4.39 7.10
C VAL A 77 1.02 -4.56 6.07
N ILE A 78 0.73 -3.49 5.31
CA ILE A 78 -0.26 -3.52 4.25
C ILE A 78 0.41 -3.70 2.89
N TYR A 79 -0.16 -4.59 2.09
CA TYR A 79 0.21 -4.86 0.72
C TYR A 79 -1.00 -4.68 -0.21
N PHE A 80 -0.75 -4.33 -1.46
CA PHE A 80 -1.74 -4.28 -2.52
C PHE A 80 -1.41 -5.36 -3.54
N TRP A 81 -2.29 -6.35 -3.67
CA TRP A 81 -2.24 -7.34 -4.73
C TRP A 81 -3.05 -6.86 -5.92
N SER A 82 -2.43 -6.76 -7.09
CA SER A 82 -3.10 -6.47 -8.34
C SER A 82 -3.10 -7.72 -9.21
N ARG A 83 -4.31 -8.22 -9.49
CA ARG A 83 -4.53 -9.34 -10.41
C ARG A 83 -4.39 -8.93 -11.88
N ILE A 84 -4.35 -7.64 -12.18
CA ILE A 84 -4.25 -7.13 -13.56
C ILE A 84 -2.87 -7.44 -14.15
N ASP A 85 -1.83 -7.22 -13.36
CA ASP A 85 -0.42 -7.32 -13.73
C ASP A 85 0.34 -8.32 -12.83
N ASP A 86 -0.38 -9.08 -12.01
CA ASP A 86 0.19 -10.06 -11.08
C ASP A 86 1.24 -9.46 -10.13
N SER A 87 1.08 -8.18 -9.75
CA SER A 87 2.06 -7.45 -8.94
C SER A 87 1.65 -7.29 -7.48
N MET A 88 2.66 -7.27 -6.60
CA MET A 88 2.49 -7.00 -5.17
C MET A 88 3.20 -5.70 -4.82
N ILE A 89 2.47 -4.75 -4.24
CA ILE A 89 3.02 -3.47 -3.76
C ILE A 89 2.98 -3.45 -2.24
N ARG A 90 4.06 -3.04 -1.59
CA ARG A 90 4.06 -2.70 -0.16
C ARG A 90 3.52 -1.29 0.02
N GLY A 91 2.39 -1.17 0.72
CA GLY A 91 1.67 0.08 0.95
C GLY A 91 2.18 0.88 2.14
N GLY A 92 2.44 0.21 3.28
CA GLY A 92 2.86 0.87 4.52
C GLY A 92 2.97 -0.11 5.69
N GLY A 93 3.54 0.33 6.82
CA GLY A 93 3.69 -0.47 8.03
C GLY A 93 2.42 -0.61 8.86
N ASN A 94 1.34 0.08 8.48
CA ASN A 94 -0.01 -0.03 9.02
C ASN A 94 -1.03 0.53 8.01
N LEU A 95 -2.32 0.39 8.33
CA LEU A 95 -3.41 0.81 7.45
C LEU A 95 -3.46 2.31 7.18
N GLU A 96 -3.21 3.14 8.20
CA GLU A 96 -3.23 4.59 8.07
C GLU A 96 -2.11 5.07 7.14
N GLU A 97 -0.89 4.56 7.34
CA GLU A 97 0.26 4.86 6.50
C GLU A 97 0.02 4.40 5.05
N ALA A 98 -0.50 3.19 4.86
CA ALA A 98 -0.79 2.66 3.54
C ALA A 98 -1.85 3.48 2.79
N LEU A 99 -2.89 3.95 3.49
CA LEU A 99 -3.88 4.86 2.94
C LEU A 99 -3.25 6.19 2.54
N LYS A 100 -2.42 6.79 3.41
CA LYS A 100 -1.73 8.06 3.11
C LYS A 100 -0.79 7.91 1.90
N ASN A 101 -0.08 6.80 1.80
CA ASN A 101 0.82 6.53 0.68
C ASN A 101 0.04 6.32 -0.63
N TYR A 102 -1.01 5.51 -0.61
CA TYR A 102 -1.84 5.29 -1.81
C TYR A 102 -2.55 6.56 -2.29
N LEU A 103 -3.11 7.35 -1.37
CA LEU A 103 -3.93 8.52 -1.69
C LEU A 103 -3.11 9.75 -2.06
N PHE A 104 -1.92 9.91 -1.46
CA PHE A 104 -1.15 11.16 -1.52
C PHE A 104 0.35 11.00 -1.78
N ASN A 105 0.98 9.93 -1.29
CA ASN A 105 2.45 9.77 -1.33
C ASN A 105 2.85 8.52 -2.13
N GLN A 106 2.46 8.46 -3.41
CA GLN A 106 2.68 7.28 -4.25
C GLN A 106 4.17 6.97 -4.42
N GLU A 107 5.05 7.97 -4.29
CA GLU A 107 6.51 7.81 -4.32
C GLU A 107 7.07 6.95 -3.18
N LYS A 108 6.29 6.71 -2.11
CA LYS A 108 6.66 5.83 -0.98
C LYS A 108 6.22 4.38 -1.17
N LEU A 109 5.45 4.10 -2.22
CA LEU A 109 5.05 2.75 -2.55
C LEU A 109 6.21 2.02 -3.22
N CYS A 110 6.34 0.73 -2.91
CA CYS A 110 7.35 -0.12 -3.51
C CYS A 110 6.74 -1.41 -4.04
N TYR A 111 7.08 -1.81 -5.25
CA TYR A 111 6.89 -3.19 -5.71
C TYR A 111 7.72 -4.14 -4.85
N VAL A 112 7.19 -5.33 -4.59
CA VAL A 112 7.95 -6.45 -4.04
C VAL A 112 8.47 -7.26 -5.22
N ASP A 113 9.78 -7.24 -5.45
CA ASP A 113 10.41 -8.02 -6.51
C ASP A 113 10.15 -9.53 -6.30
N GLU A 114 9.70 -10.23 -7.34
CA GLU A 114 9.30 -11.64 -7.21
C GLU A 114 10.47 -12.60 -7.00
N ILE A 115 11.67 -12.20 -7.41
CA ILE A 115 12.88 -13.03 -7.40
C ILE A 115 13.68 -12.73 -6.13
N THR A 116 13.99 -11.46 -5.88
CA THR A 116 14.86 -11.02 -4.79
C THR A 116 14.07 -10.71 -3.52
N ARG A 117 12.76 -10.44 -3.62
CA ARG A 117 11.89 -9.92 -2.55
C ARG A 117 12.27 -8.54 -2.05
N GLU A 118 13.13 -7.84 -2.78
CA GLU A 118 13.50 -6.48 -2.46
C GLU A 118 12.37 -5.52 -2.79
N LEU A 119 12.37 -4.38 -2.10
CA LEU A 119 11.39 -3.33 -2.30
C LEU A 119 11.92 -2.32 -3.32
N VAL A 120 11.28 -2.29 -4.50
CA VAL A 120 11.65 -1.40 -5.59
C VAL A 120 10.65 -0.25 -5.64
N PRO A 121 11.05 1.02 -5.45
CA PRO A 121 10.13 2.16 -5.53
C PRO A 121 9.39 2.16 -6.87
N ILE A 122 8.08 2.44 -6.85
CA ILE A 122 7.27 2.36 -8.07
C ILE A 122 7.71 3.36 -9.16
N ASN A 123 8.39 4.44 -8.77
CA ASN A 123 8.92 5.48 -9.65
C ASN A 123 10.40 5.31 -9.98
N ALA A 124 11.01 4.16 -9.68
CA ALA A 124 12.43 3.92 -9.95
C ALA A 124 12.77 4.16 -11.43
N TYR A 125 11.95 3.65 -12.34
CA TYR A 125 12.17 3.79 -13.78
C TYR A 125 11.88 5.20 -14.32
N ASP A 126 10.93 5.93 -13.74
CA ASP A 126 10.67 7.34 -14.12
C ASP A 126 11.86 8.21 -13.76
N LYS A 127 12.46 8.00 -12.58
CA LYS A 127 13.68 8.70 -12.16
C LYS A 127 14.87 8.35 -13.04
N GLU A 128 15.06 7.08 -13.36
CA GLU A 128 16.11 6.66 -14.29
C GLU A 128 15.91 7.33 -15.67
N ALA A 129 14.68 7.35 -16.20
CA ALA A 129 14.39 8.01 -17.47
C ALA A 129 14.67 9.52 -17.42
N GLU A 130 14.28 10.21 -16.35
CA GLU A 130 14.58 11.63 -16.15
C GLU A 130 16.09 11.89 -16.04
N GLU A 131 16.83 11.07 -15.28
CA GLU A 131 18.29 11.17 -15.16
C GLU A 131 18.99 10.95 -16.50
N TRP A 132 18.54 9.95 -17.27
CA TRP A 132 19.04 9.70 -18.62
C TRP A 132 18.80 10.89 -19.55
N VAL A 133 17.59 11.46 -19.58
CA VAL A 133 17.28 12.65 -20.41
C VAL A 133 18.15 13.84 -20.00
N ASN A 134 18.32 14.08 -18.71
CA ASN A 134 19.15 15.17 -18.20
C ASN A 134 20.66 14.97 -18.45
N SER A 135 21.10 13.72 -18.65
CA SER A 135 22.49 13.39 -18.98
C SER A 135 22.82 13.57 -20.48
N ILE A 136 21.81 13.72 -21.35
CA ILE A 136 22.01 13.97 -22.78
C ILE A 136 22.35 15.45 -22.97
N ASP A 137 23.65 15.71 -23.18
CA ASP A 137 24.19 17.03 -23.48
C ASP A 137 23.76 17.47 -24.89
N VAL A 138 22.62 18.16 -24.99
CA VAL A 138 22.02 18.66 -26.24
C VAL A 138 22.88 19.68 -27.02
N THR A 139 24.07 20.02 -26.51
CA THR A 139 25.01 20.96 -27.16
C THR A 139 26.03 20.30 -28.09
N LYS A 140 26.08 18.95 -28.19
CA LYS A 140 27.03 18.24 -29.07
C LYS A 140 26.47 17.75 -30.41
N ILE A 141 25.22 18.11 -30.73
CA ILE A 141 24.60 17.78 -32.03
C ILE A 141 24.36 19.09 -32.80
N SER A 142 25.44 19.74 -33.23
CA SER A 142 25.39 20.85 -34.19
C SER A 142 26.67 20.87 -35.02
#